data_AF-Q0UVM7-F1
#
_entry.id   AF-Q0UVM7-F1
#
_cell.length_a   1.000
_cell.length_b   1.000
_cell.length_c   1.000
_cell.angle_alpha   90.00
_cell.angle_beta   90.00
_cell.angle_gamma   90.00
#
_symmetry.space_group_name_H-M   'P 1'
#
loop_
_entity.id
_entity.type
_entity.pdbx_description
1 polymer ?
#
loop_
_entity_poly.entity_id
_entity_poly.type
_entity_poly.pdbx_seq_one_letter_code
_entity_poly.pdbx_strand_id
1 'polypeptide(L)'
;MTFEQQRDVLDKTYKMLTEFCGKPPRGSVAPWWETSKEGCELLLSYGIEYDHSMSHEDHRCYWLRTGDEWTKIDYTKNARDWMKPLTKGQETGLVEIPGSWYIDDLPPMMFMKKSANSHGWVNPRDVEQIWMDHFDYFYREIIEHINKHEGVEWVTMEQMADDFKKNNTVPQGAKMPAPPGEILKLQKEGKAYSGFDYNGPIPQ
;
A
#
# COMPACT_ATOMS: atom_id res chain seq x y z
N MET A 1 -5.96 10.91 -10.90
CA MET A 1 -5.91 12.14 -10.09
C MET A 1 -4.58 12.83 -10.33
N THR A 2 -4.53 14.17 -10.37
CA THR A 2 -3.25 14.90 -10.38
C THR A 2 -2.52 14.73 -9.05
N PHE A 3 -1.24 15.08 -8.99
CA PHE A 3 -0.48 15.09 -7.73
C PHE A 3 -1.19 15.90 -6.65
N GLU A 4 -1.65 17.12 -6.99
CA GLU A 4 -2.39 17.99 -6.08
C GLU A 4 -3.66 17.34 -5.55
N GLN A 5 -4.46 16.72 -6.43
CA GLN A 5 -5.68 16.02 -6.02
C GLN A 5 -5.38 14.85 -5.08
N GLN A 6 -4.32 14.07 -5.35
CA GLN A 6 -3.90 12.97 -4.46
C GLN A 6 -3.47 13.50 -3.10
N ARG A 7 -2.67 14.57 -3.07
CA ARG A 7 -2.23 15.25 -1.85
C ARG A 7 -3.42 15.77 -1.05
N ASP A 8 -4.37 16.44 -1.69
CA ASP A 8 -5.49 17.06 -0.99
C ASP A 8 -6.43 15.99 -0.38
N VAL A 9 -6.65 14.88 -1.09
CA VAL A 9 -7.41 13.73 -0.55
C VAL A 9 -6.67 13.10 0.64
N LEU A 10 -5.36 12.87 0.52
CA LEU A 10 -4.56 12.34 1.62
C LEU A 10 -4.57 13.31 2.82
N ASP A 11 -4.37 14.60 2.60
CA ASP A 11 -4.38 15.62 3.66
C ASP A 11 -5.70 15.63 4.43
N LYS A 12 -6.82 15.60 3.70
CA LYS A 12 -8.15 15.59 4.29
C LYS A 12 -8.35 14.37 5.18
N THR A 13 -8.08 13.20 4.63
CA THR A 13 -8.35 11.92 5.28
C THR A 13 -7.41 11.70 6.46
N TYR A 14 -6.13 12.10 6.33
CA TYR A 14 -5.15 12.06 7.40
C TYR A 14 -5.57 12.92 8.59
N LYS A 15 -5.97 14.18 8.37
CA LYS A 15 -6.44 15.08 9.44
C LYS A 15 -7.71 14.58 10.08
N MET A 16 -8.67 14.15 9.28
CA MET A 16 -9.95 13.63 9.76
C MET A 16 -9.73 12.41 10.68
N LEU A 17 -8.89 11.46 10.26
CA LEU A 17 -8.54 10.30 11.09
C LEU A 17 -7.73 10.72 12.33
N THR A 18 -6.83 11.69 12.21
CA THR A 18 -6.05 12.19 13.35
C THR A 18 -6.96 12.81 14.41
N GLU A 19 -7.92 13.65 14.01
CA GLU A 19 -8.88 14.28 14.91
C GLU A 19 -9.80 13.24 15.56
N PHE A 20 -10.30 12.29 14.78
CA PHE A 20 -11.20 11.26 15.26
C PHE A 20 -10.52 10.26 16.22
N CYS A 21 -9.32 9.79 15.88
CA CYS A 21 -8.59 8.77 16.64
C CYS A 21 -7.66 9.36 17.73
N GLY A 22 -7.44 10.67 17.74
CA GLY A 22 -6.48 11.34 18.63
C GLY A 22 -5.01 11.08 18.31
N LYS A 23 -4.72 10.30 17.25
CA LYS A 23 -3.37 10.00 16.75
C LYS A 23 -3.39 9.89 15.22
N PRO A 24 -2.30 10.24 14.52
CA PRO A 24 -2.25 10.11 13.07
C PRO A 24 -2.34 8.65 12.58
N PRO A 25 -2.93 8.40 11.39
CA PRO A 25 -2.92 7.07 10.81
C PRO A 25 -1.49 6.65 10.45
N ARG A 26 -1.18 5.36 10.67
CA ARG A 26 0.13 4.75 10.33
C ARG A 26 0.09 3.95 9.04
N GLY A 27 -1.11 3.60 8.57
CA GLY A 27 -1.33 2.73 7.42
C GLY A 27 -2.14 3.39 6.31
N SER A 28 -2.00 2.86 5.09
CA SER A 28 -2.76 3.24 3.91
C SER A 28 -3.30 2.01 3.17
N VAL A 29 -4.44 2.20 2.50
CA VAL A 29 -4.94 1.32 1.43
C VAL A 29 -5.38 2.23 0.29
N ALA A 30 -4.74 2.12 -0.86
CA ALA A 30 -5.13 2.81 -2.07
C ALA A 30 -6.52 2.34 -2.52
N PRO A 31 -7.48 3.27 -2.78
CA PRO A 31 -8.79 2.90 -3.28
C PRO A 31 -8.68 2.10 -4.58
N TRP A 32 -9.34 0.94 -4.60
CA TRP A 32 -9.31 0.00 -5.73
C TRP A 32 -7.91 -0.58 -6.04
N TRP A 33 -6.99 -0.53 -5.08
CA TRP A 33 -5.60 -1.00 -5.19
C TRP A 33 -4.82 -0.43 -6.38
N GLU A 34 -5.20 0.77 -6.82
CA GLU A 34 -4.48 1.50 -7.86
C GLU A 34 -3.46 2.45 -7.22
N THR A 35 -2.18 2.17 -7.45
CA THR A 35 -1.06 2.91 -6.85
C THR A 35 -0.36 3.81 -7.87
N SER A 36 0.42 4.76 -7.37
CA SER A 36 1.25 5.63 -8.20
C SER A 36 2.55 5.98 -7.50
N LYS A 37 3.56 6.36 -8.29
CA LYS A 37 4.84 6.82 -7.75
C LYS A 37 4.64 8.05 -6.86
N GLU A 38 3.83 8.99 -7.33
CA GLU A 38 3.44 10.20 -6.62
C GLU A 38 2.72 9.88 -5.31
N GLY A 39 1.82 8.89 -5.32
CA GLY A 39 1.12 8.40 -4.14
C GLY A 39 2.09 7.88 -3.09
N CYS A 40 3.05 7.03 -3.47
CA CYS A 40 4.10 6.55 -2.57
C CYS A 40 4.94 7.70 -2.00
N GLU A 41 5.28 8.71 -2.80
CA GLU A 41 6.01 9.90 -2.32
C GLU A 41 5.20 10.68 -1.27
N LEU A 42 3.89 10.82 -1.49
CA LEU A 42 2.98 11.44 -0.54
C LEU A 42 2.87 10.65 0.76
N LEU A 43 2.68 9.32 0.70
CA LEU A 43 2.65 8.45 1.90
C LEU A 43 3.90 8.63 2.74
N LEU A 44 5.09 8.60 2.11
CA LEU A 44 6.37 8.82 2.80
C LEU A 44 6.42 10.22 3.45
N SER A 45 6.00 11.28 2.74
CA SER A 45 6.02 12.64 3.28
C SER A 45 5.07 12.87 4.47
N TYR A 46 3.99 12.10 4.55
CA TYR A 46 3.01 12.16 5.65
C TYR A 46 3.39 11.26 6.84
N GLY A 47 4.50 10.53 6.72
CA GLY A 47 4.98 9.59 7.73
C GLY A 47 4.11 8.34 7.86
N ILE A 48 3.46 7.93 6.77
CA ILE A 48 2.79 6.63 6.70
C ILE A 48 3.87 5.54 6.73
N GLU A 49 3.63 4.51 7.52
CA GLU A 49 4.62 3.48 7.85
C GLU A 49 4.36 2.17 7.11
N TYR A 50 3.11 1.91 6.72
CA TYR A 50 2.77 0.76 5.91
C TYR A 50 1.67 1.04 4.88
N ASP A 51 1.67 0.28 3.80
CA ASP A 51 0.59 0.23 2.80
C ASP A 51 0.13 -1.22 2.60
N HIS A 52 -1.12 -1.37 2.18
CA HIS A 52 -1.75 -2.66 1.87
C HIS A 52 -2.49 -2.56 0.55
N SER A 53 -1.75 -2.45 -0.55
CA SER A 53 -2.32 -2.27 -1.90
C SER A 53 -1.50 -2.88 -3.02
N MET A 54 -0.23 -3.20 -2.80
CA MET A 54 0.63 -3.83 -3.79
C MET A 54 0.68 -5.34 -3.58
N SER A 55 0.96 -6.08 -4.66
CA SER A 55 0.92 -7.56 -4.67
C SER A 55 2.23 -8.17 -5.20
N HIS A 56 3.39 -7.61 -4.84
CA HIS A 56 4.68 -8.17 -5.27
C HIS A 56 5.04 -9.48 -4.55
N GLU A 57 4.50 -9.66 -3.35
CA GLU A 57 4.59 -10.86 -2.52
C GLU A 57 3.15 -11.30 -2.18
N ASP A 58 3.01 -12.51 -1.64
CA ASP A 58 1.73 -13.17 -1.39
C ASP A 58 1.38 -13.27 0.11
N HIS A 59 2.36 -13.59 0.97
CA HIS A 59 2.15 -13.81 2.41
C HIS A 59 3.21 -13.17 3.31
N ARG A 60 4.17 -12.45 2.72
CA ARG A 60 5.29 -11.83 3.46
C ARG A 60 5.24 -10.33 3.31
N CYS A 61 5.41 -9.63 4.43
CA CYS A 61 5.68 -8.20 4.39
C CYS A 61 7.05 -7.94 3.75
N TYR A 62 7.21 -6.79 3.11
CA TYR A 62 8.48 -6.39 2.47
C TYR A 62 8.64 -4.88 2.50
N TRP A 63 9.85 -4.41 2.24
CA TRP A 63 10.11 -2.99 2.01
C TRP A 63 9.63 -2.60 0.61
N LEU A 64 8.75 -1.62 0.50
CA LEU A 64 8.20 -1.23 -0.80
C LEU A 64 9.27 -0.56 -1.65
N ARG A 65 9.40 -0.99 -2.91
CA ARG A 65 10.19 -0.31 -3.94
C ARG A 65 9.32 0.64 -4.75
N THR A 66 9.83 1.83 -5.06
CA THR A 66 9.17 2.82 -5.90
C THR A 66 10.03 3.25 -7.08
N GLY A 67 9.40 3.71 -8.16
CA GLY A 67 10.10 4.14 -9.38
C GLY A 67 10.57 2.98 -10.25
N ASP A 68 9.89 1.84 -10.21
CA ASP A 68 10.08 0.78 -11.20
C ASP A 68 9.68 1.29 -12.59
N GLU A 69 10.50 0.98 -13.59
CA GLU A 69 10.29 1.40 -14.98
C GLU A 69 10.24 0.18 -15.90
N TRP A 70 9.32 0.21 -16.86
CA TRP A 70 9.22 -0.80 -17.92
C TRP A 70 8.92 -0.15 -19.26
N THR A 71 9.41 -0.78 -20.34
CA THR A 71 9.12 -0.32 -21.69
C THR A 71 7.84 -0.98 -22.19
N LYS A 72 6.80 -0.19 -22.48
CA LYS A 72 5.56 -0.69 -23.07
C LYS A 72 5.80 -1.17 -24.50
N ILE A 73 5.07 -2.19 -24.92
CA ILE A 73 5.07 -2.67 -26.30
C ILE A 73 4.57 -1.56 -27.22
N ASP A 74 5.34 -1.29 -28.28
CA ASP A 74 5.02 -0.32 -29.32
C ASP A 74 5.15 -1.00 -30.68
N TYR A 75 4.01 -1.41 -31.25
CA TYR A 75 3.96 -2.12 -32.53
C TYR A 75 4.34 -1.26 -33.74
N THR A 76 4.54 0.05 -33.56
CA THR A 76 5.06 0.93 -34.63
C THR A 76 6.58 0.89 -34.73
N LYS A 77 7.26 0.23 -33.78
CA LYS A 77 8.72 0.13 -33.67
C LYS A 77 9.21 -1.30 -33.83
N ASN A 78 10.53 -1.48 -33.92
CA ASN A 78 11.10 -2.83 -33.97
C ASN A 78 10.99 -3.49 -32.60
N ALA A 79 10.81 -4.81 -32.54
CA ALA A 79 10.67 -5.54 -31.29
C ALA A 79 11.81 -5.24 -30.28
N ARG A 80 13.04 -5.09 -30.76
CA ARG A 80 14.21 -4.73 -29.92
C ARG A 80 14.05 -3.42 -29.14
N ASP A 81 13.16 -2.53 -29.58
CA ASP A 81 12.98 -1.22 -28.95
C ASP A 81 12.21 -1.34 -27.62
N TRP A 82 11.38 -2.39 -27.46
CA TRP A 82 10.56 -2.65 -26.26
C TRP A 82 10.82 -4.00 -25.56
N MET A 83 11.53 -4.95 -26.17
CA MET A 83 11.98 -6.19 -25.50
C MET A 83 13.13 -5.91 -24.52
N LYS A 84 12.82 -5.22 -23.42
CA LYS A 84 13.74 -4.86 -22.34
C LYS A 84 13.18 -5.35 -21.01
N PRO A 85 14.04 -5.79 -20.07
CA PRO A 85 13.57 -6.13 -18.73
C PRO A 85 13.03 -4.89 -18.01
N LEU A 86 12.23 -5.11 -16.98
CA LEU A 86 11.89 -4.09 -15.99
C LEU A 86 13.16 -3.63 -15.28
N THR A 87 13.29 -2.33 -15.07
CA THR A 87 14.34 -1.72 -14.24
C THR A 87 13.76 -1.45 -12.86
N LYS A 88 14.36 -2.06 -11.83
CA LYS A 88 13.98 -1.85 -10.44
C LYS A 88 14.33 -0.42 -10.00
N GLY A 89 13.41 0.23 -9.29
CA GLY A 89 13.58 1.53 -8.69
C GLY A 89 14.27 1.50 -7.32
N GLN A 90 13.91 2.44 -6.46
CA GLN A 90 14.51 2.65 -5.15
C GLN A 90 13.66 2.02 -4.05
N GLU A 91 14.31 1.25 -3.16
CA GLU A 91 13.67 0.75 -1.94
C GLU A 91 13.28 1.92 -1.01
N THR A 92 12.25 1.72 -0.20
CA THR A 92 11.75 2.70 0.76
C THR A 92 11.67 2.11 2.17
N GLY A 93 11.52 2.97 3.17
CA GLY A 93 11.20 2.55 4.54
C GLY A 93 9.72 2.28 4.78
N LEU A 94 8.89 2.27 3.73
CA LEU A 94 7.48 1.91 3.81
C LEU A 94 7.36 0.39 3.79
N VAL A 95 6.65 -0.18 4.77
CA VAL A 95 6.35 -1.62 4.79
C VAL A 95 5.15 -1.87 3.91
N GLU A 96 5.26 -2.79 2.96
CA GLU A 96 4.10 -3.31 2.26
C GLU A 96 3.62 -4.58 2.96
N ILE A 97 2.32 -4.61 3.30
CA ILE A 97 1.58 -5.80 3.69
C ILE A 97 0.77 -6.20 2.46
N PRO A 98 1.12 -7.26 1.73
CA PRO A 98 0.60 -7.45 0.38
C PRO A 98 -0.93 -7.57 0.33
N GLY A 99 -1.54 -6.84 -0.60
CA GLY A 99 -2.92 -7.06 -1.01
C GLY A 99 -3.06 -8.30 -1.91
N SER A 100 -4.20 -8.99 -1.85
CA SER A 100 -4.44 -10.19 -2.65
C SER A 100 -5.88 -10.26 -3.13
N TRP A 101 -6.09 -10.24 -4.45
CA TRP A 101 -7.43 -10.42 -5.04
C TRP A 101 -8.06 -11.79 -4.74
N TYR A 102 -7.26 -12.76 -4.29
CA TYR A 102 -7.78 -14.06 -3.83
C TYR A 102 -8.38 -13.99 -2.42
N ILE A 103 -8.01 -12.98 -1.62
CA ILE A 103 -8.48 -12.74 -0.25
C ILE A 103 -9.21 -11.38 -0.19
N ASP A 104 -10.07 -11.13 -1.17
CA ASP A 104 -10.94 -9.94 -1.24
C ASP A 104 -12.38 -10.39 -1.52
N ASP A 105 -13.32 -9.99 -0.67
CA ASP A 105 -14.73 -10.37 -0.80
C ASP A 105 -15.46 -9.56 -1.86
N LEU A 106 -15.02 -8.34 -2.13
CA LEU A 106 -15.76 -7.39 -2.96
C LEU A 106 -15.90 -7.87 -4.41
N PRO A 107 -14.82 -8.22 -5.16
CA PRO A 107 -14.95 -8.63 -6.55
C PRO A 107 -15.88 -9.83 -6.76
N PRO A 108 -15.79 -10.95 -6.01
CA PRO A 108 -16.65 -12.11 -6.23
C PRO A 108 -18.09 -11.93 -5.72
N MET A 109 -18.29 -11.19 -4.61
CA MET A 109 -19.57 -11.17 -3.89
C MET A 109 -20.40 -9.88 -4.06
N MET A 110 -19.83 -8.79 -4.59
CA MET A 110 -20.56 -7.54 -4.79
C MET A 110 -21.02 -7.35 -6.24
N PHE A 111 -22.34 -7.32 -6.47
CA PHE A 111 -22.89 -6.99 -7.79
C PHE A 111 -22.88 -5.49 -8.07
N MET A 112 -22.19 -5.08 -9.14
CA MET A 112 -22.03 -3.70 -9.60
C MET A 112 -22.56 -3.52 -11.04
N LYS A 113 -23.79 -3.03 -11.18
CA LYS A 113 -24.49 -2.86 -12.49
C LYS A 113 -23.71 -2.11 -13.57
N LYS A 114 -22.81 -1.20 -13.18
CA LYS A 114 -22.03 -0.35 -14.11
C LYS A 114 -20.64 -0.91 -14.44
N SER A 115 -20.28 -2.06 -13.87
CA SER A 115 -18.98 -2.68 -14.10
C SER A 115 -19.12 -3.89 -15.02
N ALA A 116 -18.46 -3.88 -16.18
CA ALA A 116 -18.58 -4.95 -17.17
C ALA A 116 -17.99 -6.29 -16.67
N ASN A 117 -16.99 -6.23 -15.78
CA ASN A 117 -16.39 -7.38 -15.11
C ASN A 117 -17.00 -7.65 -13.73
N SER A 118 -18.21 -7.15 -13.45
CA SER A 118 -18.89 -7.44 -12.19
C SER A 118 -19.18 -8.93 -12.05
N HIS A 119 -18.84 -9.50 -10.89
CA HIS A 119 -19.50 -10.70 -10.38
C HIS A 119 -20.63 -10.28 -9.43
N GLY A 120 -20.72 -10.89 -8.24
CA GLY A 120 -21.81 -10.68 -7.27
C GLY A 120 -22.67 -11.90 -7.01
N TRP A 121 -22.35 -13.04 -7.64
CA TRP A 121 -23.11 -14.30 -7.50
C TRP A 121 -22.19 -15.51 -7.34
N VAL A 122 -20.92 -15.30 -7.00
CA VAL A 122 -20.02 -16.41 -6.67
C VAL A 122 -20.55 -17.06 -5.38
N ASN A 123 -20.59 -18.39 -5.36
CA ASN A 123 -21.06 -19.15 -4.21
C ASN A 123 -20.11 -18.90 -3.01
N PRO A 124 -20.61 -18.42 -1.86
CA PRO A 124 -19.76 -18.08 -0.72
C PRO A 124 -18.93 -19.26 -0.20
N ARG A 125 -19.42 -20.50 -0.32
CA ARG A 125 -18.67 -21.70 0.10
C ARG A 125 -17.41 -21.92 -0.72
N ASP A 126 -17.44 -21.58 -2.00
CA ASP A 126 -16.27 -21.74 -2.88
C ASP A 126 -15.23 -20.66 -2.56
N VAL A 127 -15.66 -19.44 -2.22
CA VAL A 127 -14.75 -18.37 -1.77
C VAL A 127 -14.13 -18.69 -0.41
N GLU A 128 -14.93 -19.17 0.54
CA GLU A 128 -14.45 -19.64 1.84
C GLU A 128 -13.41 -20.76 1.67
N GLN A 129 -13.68 -21.74 0.80
CA GLN A 129 -12.74 -22.83 0.56
C GLN A 129 -11.41 -22.32 -0.03
N ILE A 130 -11.44 -21.35 -0.96
CA ILE A 130 -10.22 -20.71 -1.48
C ILE A 130 -9.41 -20.09 -0.35
N TRP A 131 -10.05 -19.39 0.59
CA TRP A 131 -9.36 -18.75 1.71
C TRP A 131 -8.77 -19.76 2.69
N MET A 132 -9.52 -20.83 2.99
CA MET A 132 -9.05 -21.95 3.81
C MET A 132 -7.84 -22.65 3.17
N ASP A 133 -7.91 -22.95 1.88
CA ASP A 133 -6.82 -23.60 1.14
C ASP A 133 -5.55 -22.71 1.10
N HIS A 134 -5.74 -21.39 0.97
CA HIS A 134 -4.65 -20.41 1.00
C HIS A 134 -3.97 -20.38 2.36
N PHE A 135 -4.76 -20.34 3.45
CA PHE A 135 -4.25 -20.41 4.81
C PHE A 135 -3.52 -21.73 5.07
N ASP A 136 -4.13 -22.87 4.75
CA ASP A 136 -3.54 -24.19 4.96
C ASP A 136 -2.23 -24.37 4.17
N TYR A 137 -2.18 -23.84 2.95
CA TYR A 137 -0.95 -23.85 2.14
C TYR A 137 0.16 -23.07 2.85
N PHE A 138 -0.04 -21.80 3.20
CA PHE A 138 1.01 -21.01 3.83
C PHE A 138 1.36 -21.47 5.23
N TYR A 139 0.37 -21.88 6.02
CA TYR A 139 0.60 -22.47 7.33
C TYR A 139 1.48 -23.73 7.21
N ARG A 140 1.31 -24.55 6.17
CA ARG A 140 2.19 -25.70 5.92
C ARG A 140 3.56 -25.29 5.36
N GLU A 141 3.64 -24.40 4.38
CA GLU A 141 4.94 -24.07 3.76
C GLU A 141 5.86 -23.26 4.70
N ILE A 142 5.34 -22.72 5.80
CA ILE A 142 6.09 -21.98 6.82
C ILE A 142 6.41 -22.87 8.04
N ILE A 143 6.23 -24.21 7.94
CA ILE A 143 6.44 -25.19 9.02
C ILE A 143 7.77 -25.00 9.78
N GLU A 144 8.88 -24.69 9.11
CA GLU A 144 10.17 -24.49 9.79
C GLU A 144 10.21 -23.24 10.70
N HIS A 145 9.43 -22.21 10.38
CA HIS A 145 9.27 -21.00 11.18
C HIS A 145 8.18 -21.18 12.25
N ILE A 146 7.08 -21.88 11.95
CA ILE A 146 6.03 -22.21 12.92
C ILE A 146 6.55 -23.17 13.99
N ASN A 147 7.40 -24.15 13.65
CA ASN A 147 8.00 -25.03 14.66
C ASN A 147 8.90 -24.28 15.67
N LYS A 148 9.18 -22.99 15.44
CA LYS A 148 9.92 -22.11 16.35
C LYS A 148 9.03 -21.12 17.11
N HIS A 149 7.74 -21.00 16.77
CA HIS A 149 6.81 -20.02 17.34
C HIS A 149 5.46 -20.67 17.67
N GLU A 150 4.93 -20.43 18.86
CA GLU A 150 3.67 -21.03 19.28
C GLU A 150 2.46 -20.37 18.57
N GLY A 151 1.78 -21.11 17.68
CA GLY A 151 0.43 -20.80 17.23
C GLY A 151 0.24 -19.68 16.20
N VAL A 152 -1.03 -19.35 15.97
CA VAL A 152 -1.51 -18.24 15.12
C VAL A 152 -1.99 -17.12 16.04
N GLU A 153 -1.57 -15.90 15.77
CA GLU A 153 -1.99 -14.71 16.53
C GLU A 153 -2.82 -13.77 15.65
N TRP A 154 -3.94 -13.29 16.20
CA TRP A 154 -4.71 -12.21 15.58
C TRP A 154 -4.09 -10.87 15.93
N VAL A 155 -3.63 -10.15 14.91
CA VAL A 155 -2.93 -8.87 15.05
C VAL A 155 -3.53 -7.81 14.14
N THR A 156 -3.28 -6.54 14.44
CA THR A 156 -3.53 -5.45 13.51
C THR A 156 -2.41 -5.37 12.47
N MET A 157 -2.69 -4.78 11.31
CA MET A 157 -1.66 -4.48 10.31
C MET A 157 -0.54 -3.58 10.88
N GLU A 158 -0.89 -2.69 11.81
CA GLU A 158 0.08 -1.87 12.55
C GLU A 158 1.09 -2.75 13.32
N GLN A 159 0.60 -3.78 14.01
CA GLN A 159 1.45 -4.74 14.73
C GLN A 159 2.28 -5.61 13.77
N MET A 160 1.72 -6.02 12.63
CA MET A 160 2.49 -6.74 11.59
C MET A 160 3.65 -5.90 11.05
N ALA A 161 3.38 -4.62 10.74
CA ALA A 161 4.42 -3.70 10.29
C ALA A 161 5.48 -3.48 11.38
N ASP A 162 5.08 -3.34 12.65
CA ASP A 162 6.01 -3.19 13.78
C ASP A 162 6.90 -4.43 13.97
N ASP A 163 6.35 -5.63 13.91
CA ASP A 163 7.14 -6.87 13.98
C ASP A 163 8.11 -6.98 12.79
N PHE A 164 7.63 -6.72 11.57
CA PHE A 164 8.48 -6.73 10.38
C PHE A 164 9.65 -5.74 10.51
N LYS A 165 9.39 -4.50 10.91
CA LYS A 165 10.43 -3.47 11.09
C LYS A 165 11.42 -3.83 12.20
N LYS A 166 10.96 -4.49 13.27
CA LYS A 166 11.82 -4.94 14.38
C LYS A 166 12.77 -6.05 13.93
N ASN A 167 12.30 -6.95 13.08
CA ASN A 167 13.03 -8.15 12.67
C ASN A 167 13.81 -8.01 11.36
N ASN A 168 13.63 -6.91 10.62
CA ASN A 168 14.25 -6.68 9.33
C ASN A 168 15.00 -5.34 9.28
N THR A 169 16.19 -5.35 8.68
CA THR A 169 16.95 -4.12 8.46
C THR A 169 16.44 -3.42 7.20
N VAL A 170 16.19 -2.12 7.29
CA VAL A 170 15.85 -1.30 6.13
C VAL A 170 17.01 -1.33 5.12
N PRO A 171 16.76 -1.50 3.81
CA PRO A 171 17.80 -1.48 2.79
C PRO A 171 18.63 -0.20 2.84
N GLN A 172 19.94 -0.32 2.61
CA GLN A 172 20.83 0.83 2.59
C GLN A 172 20.40 1.82 1.50
N GLY A 173 20.26 3.09 1.86
CA GLY A 173 19.83 4.15 0.93
C GLY A 173 18.33 4.19 0.65
N ALA A 174 17.52 3.45 1.41
CA ALA A 174 16.08 3.52 1.30
C ALA A 174 15.55 4.91 1.67
N LYS A 175 14.53 5.37 0.94
CA LYS A 175 13.82 6.61 1.27
C LYS A 175 12.89 6.37 2.46
N MET A 176 13.20 6.97 3.61
CA MET A 176 12.41 6.78 4.83
C MET A 176 11.14 7.63 4.86
N PRO A 177 10.06 7.15 5.50
CA PRO A 177 8.94 8.00 5.89
C PRO A 177 9.41 9.15 6.80
N ALA A 178 8.74 10.29 6.69
CA ALA A 178 8.90 11.38 7.66
C ALA A 178 8.43 10.93 9.05
N PRO A 179 8.95 11.50 10.15
CA PRO A 179 8.41 11.31 11.48
C PRO A 179 6.88 11.46 11.55
N PRO A 180 6.16 10.55 12.25
CA PRO A 180 4.71 10.61 12.37
C PRO A 180 4.22 11.98 12.89
N GLY A 181 3.26 12.58 12.20
CA GLY A 181 2.68 13.88 12.53
C GLY A 181 3.57 15.09 12.21
N GLU A 182 4.77 14.91 11.65
CA GLU A 182 5.64 16.03 11.27
C GLU A 182 4.96 16.96 10.25
N ILE A 183 4.22 16.38 9.30
CA ILE A 183 3.49 17.16 8.29
C ILE A 183 2.50 18.14 8.93
N LEU A 184 1.81 17.74 10.02
CA LEU A 184 0.87 18.61 10.73
C LEU A 184 1.60 19.78 11.43
N LYS A 185 2.80 19.53 11.95
CA LYS A 185 3.65 20.57 12.52
C LYS A 185 4.12 21.55 11.44
N LEU A 186 4.62 21.04 10.32
CA LEU A 186 5.09 21.87 9.21
C LEU A 186 3.96 22.71 8.62
N GLN A 187 2.74 22.16 8.51
CA GLN A 187 1.56 22.91 8.07
C GLN A 187 1.20 24.06 9.03
N LYS A 188 1.22 23.82 10.35
CA LYS A 188 0.99 24.88 11.35
C LYS A 188 2.03 25.99 11.29
N GLU A 189 3.26 25.65 10.92
CA GLU A 189 4.36 26.62 10.73
C GLU A 189 4.35 27.30 9.35
N GLY A 190 3.40 26.96 8.46
CA GLY A 190 3.35 27.48 7.09
C GLY A 190 4.47 26.97 6.17
N LYS A 191 5.13 25.86 6.55
CA LYS A 191 6.25 25.24 5.83
C LYS A 191 5.84 24.05 4.96
N ALA A 192 4.59 23.62 5.04
CA ALA A 192 4.01 22.59 4.18
C ALA A 192 2.59 22.99 3.76
N TYR A 193 2.18 22.55 2.58
CA TYR A 193 0.84 22.81 2.05
C TYR A 193 -0.24 22.10 2.88
N SER A 194 -1.39 22.75 3.06
CA SER A 194 -2.61 22.21 3.67
C SER A 194 -3.80 22.56 2.77
N GLY A 195 -4.53 21.58 2.25
CA GLY A 195 -5.60 21.86 1.28
C GLY A 195 -6.84 22.53 1.87
N PHE A 196 -7.03 22.45 3.19
CA PHE A 196 -8.26 22.87 3.87
C PHE A 196 -8.07 24.03 4.85
N ASP A 197 -6.83 24.34 5.22
CA ASP A 197 -6.51 25.48 6.11
C ASP A 197 -5.81 26.63 5.35
N TYR A 198 -5.49 26.45 4.07
CA TYR A 198 -4.74 27.41 3.26
C TYR A 198 -5.66 28.20 2.32
N ASN A 199 -5.89 29.47 2.64
CA ASN A 199 -6.58 30.45 1.79
C ASN A 199 -5.62 31.23 0.85
N GLY A 200 -4.37 30.79 0.71
CA GLY A 200 -3.35 31.45 -0.13
C GLY A 200 -3.22 30.84 -1.53
N PRO A 201 -2.46 31.45 -2.44
CA PRO A 201 -2.18 30.90 -3.76
C PRO A 201 -1.24 29.69 -3.65
N ILE A 202 -1.54 28.60 -4.38
CA ILE A 202 -0.70 27.39 -4.43
C ILE A 202 0.75 27.82 -4.75
N PRO A 203 1.75 27.50 -3.89
CA PRO A 203 3.14 27.78 -4.21
C PRO A 203 3.55 27.01 -5.47
N GLN A 204 4.13 27.73 -6.44
CA GLN A 204 4.66 27.15 -7.68
C GLN A 204 5.89 26.28 -7.43
#